data_AF-A0A8S1NZU7-F1
#
_entry.id   AF-A0A8S1NZU7-F1
#
_cell.length_a   1.000
_cell.length_b   1.000
_cell.length_c   1.000
_cell.angle_alpha   90.00
_cell.angle_beta   90.00
_cell.angle_gamma   90.00
#
_symmetry.space_group_name_H-M   'P 1'
#
loop_
_entity.id
_entity.type
_entity.pdbx_description
1 polymer ?
#
loop_
_entity_poly.entity_id
_entity_poly.type
_entity_poly.pdbx_seq_one_letter_code
_entity_poly.pdbx_strand_id
1 'polypeptide(L)'
;MLVNCLTYIQYGSLIVLVLFDSILSNKISLWQQYISPHKMRAGIMIFIGFNFIIQNLQSTGAFEVTINGQLVHSKLTTGQMPTVKQISDFVSSIV
;
A
#
# COMPACT_ATOMS: atom_id res chain seq x y z
N MET A 1 -3.22 -5.64 9.58
CA MET A 1 -2.27 -5.19 10.63
C MET A 1 -1.04 -4.49 10.06
N LEU A 2 -0.30 -5.09 9.12
CA LEU A 2 0.89 -4.47 8.51
C LEU A 2 0.63 -3.07 7.93
N VAL A 3 -0.43 -2.91 7.12
CA VAL A 3 -0.79 -1.63 6.52
C VAL A 3 -1.06 -0.54 7.57
N ASN A 4 -1.68 -0.89 8.69
CA ASN A 4 -1.92 0.05 9.78
C ASN A 4 -0.60 0.51 10.42
N CYS A 5 0.38 -0.39 10.59
CA CYS A 5 1.72 -0.02 11.04
C CYS A 5 2.41 0.95 10.06
N LEU A 6 2.36 0.68 8.75
CA LEU A 6 2.92 1.58 7.73
C LEU A 6 2.24 2.95 7.75
N THR A 7 0.93 2.98 7.98
CA THR A 7 0.15 4.21 8.09
C THR A 7 0.57 5.03 9.31
N TYR A 8 0.80 4.39 10.46
CA TYR A 8 1.34 5.07 11.64
C TYR A 8 2.75 5.62 11.41
N ILE A 9 3.61 4.85 10.73
CA ILE A 9 4.97 5.30 10.37
C ILE A 9 4.90 6.51 9.42
N GLN A 10 4.01 6.48 8.43
CA GLN A 10 3.81 7.59 7.49
C GLN A 10 3.45 8.87 8.25
N TYR A 11 2.38 8.86 9.05
CA TYR A 11 1.97 10.06 9.78
C TYR A 11 2.99 10.48 10.85
N GLY A 12 3.62 9.51 11.53
CA GLY A 12 4.69 9.78 12.48
C GLY A 12 5.89 10.47 11.84
N SER A 13 6.30 10.04 10.65
CA SER A 13 7.40 10.65 9.91
C SER A 13 7.10 12.09 9.47
N LEU A 14 5.85 12.39 9.11
CA LEU A 14 5.41 13.76 8.79
C LEU A 14 5.41 14.65 10.03
N ILE A 15 4.95 14.14 11.18
CA ILE A 15 4.99 14.86 12.46
C ILE A 15 6.43 15.16 12.87
N VAL A 16 7.33 14.17 12.77
CA VAL A 16 8.76 14.36 13.06
C VAL A 16 9.37 15.41 12.13
N LEU A 17 9.07 15.34 10.83
CA LEU A 17 9.59 16.27 9.85
C LEU A 17 9.14 17.71 10.09
N VAL A 18 7.92 17.93 10.61
CA VAL A 18 7.41 19.28 10.90
C VAL A 18 7.86 19.79 12.27
N LEU A 19 7.72 18.98 13.32
CA LEU A 19 7.93 19.42 14.71
C LEU A 19 9.39 19.35 15.15
N PHE A 20 10.18 18.41 14.61
CA PHE A 20 11.55 18.18 15.07
C PHE A 20 12.61 18.69 14.07
N ASP A 21 12.21 19.34 12.98
CA ASP A 21 13.13 19.88 11.95
C ASP A 21 14.27 20.69 12.57
N SER A 22 13.96 21.64 13.46
CA SER A 22 14.95 22.54 14.07
C SER A 22 15.91 21.83 15.03
N ILE A 23 15.47 20.74 15.65
CA ILE A 23 16.33 19.94 16.56
C ILE A 23 17.24 19.03 15.74
N LEU A 24 16.68 18.40 14.70
CA LEU A 24 17.38 17.50 13.79
C LEU A 24 18.38 18.24 12.90
N SER A 25 18.03 19.42 12.38
CA SER A 25 18.92 20.24 11.55
C SER A 25 20.19 20.65 12.30
N ASN A 26 20.09 20.91 13.60
CA ASN A 26 21.22 21.34 14.42
C ASN A 26 22.11 20.17 14.89
N LYS A 27 21.60 18.93 14.85
CA LYS A 27 22.31 17.74 15.33
C LYS A 27 22.82 16.85 14.19
N ILE A 28 22.18 16.87 13.02
CA ILE A 28 22.45 15.96 11.91
C ILE A 28 22.77 16.76 10.65
N SER A 29 24.03 16.72 10.21
CA SER A 29 24.49 17.45 9.02
C SER A 29 23.74 17.06 7.74
N LEU A 30 23.44 15.76 7.55
CA LEU A 30 22.66 15.27 6.42
C LEU A 30 21.23 15.84 6.39
N TRP A 31 20.61 16.00 7.57
CA TRP A 31 19.26 16.57 7.67
C TRP A 31 19.26 18.05 7.28
N GLN A 32 20.25 18.80 7.76
CA GLN A 32 20.43 20.22 7.44
C GLN A 32 20.70 20.45 5.96
N GLN A 33 21.52 19.60 5.33
CA GLN A 33 21.92 19.80 3.93
C GLN A 33 20.81 19.42 2.95
N TYR A 34 20.08 18.34 3.21
CA TYR A 34 19.17 17.76 2.22
C TYR A 34 17.69 17.90 2.56
N ILE A 35 17.30 17.85 3.83
CA ILE A 35 15.89 17.76 4.23
C ILE A 35 15.33 19.11 4.67
N SER A 36 15.96 19.80 5.62
CA SER A 36 15.45 21.07 6.15
C SER A 36 15.21 22.14 5.07
N PRO A 37 16.11 22.34 4.07
CA PRO A 37 15.90 23.36 3.03
C PRO A 37 14.73 23.04 2.10
N HIS A 38 14.36 21.75 1.99
CA HIS A 38 13.33 21.25 1.07
C HIS A 38 12.22 20.50 1.82
N LYS A 39 11.95 20.87 3.08
CA LYS A 39 11.09 20.10 3.99
C LYS A 39 9.69 19.84 3.45
N MET A 40 9.08 20.83 2.77
CA MET A 40 7.78 20.65 2.14
C MET A 40 7.82 19.59 1.03
N ARG A 41 8.85 19.63 0.18
CA ARG A 41 9.05 18.64 -0.89
C ARG A 41 9.31 17.24 -0.31
N ALA A 42 10.13 17.15 0.73
CA ALA A 42 10.41 15.90 1.43
C ALA A 42 9.13 15.30 2.06
N GLY A 43 8.30 16.13 2.71
CA GLY A 43 7.02 15.71 3.27
C GLY A 43 6.05 15.18 2.20
N ILE A 44 5.92 15.88 1.06
CA ILE A 44 5.08 15.43 -0.05
C ILE A 44 5.59 14.09 -0.62
N MET A 45 6.90 13.93 -0.80
CA MET A 45 7.48 12.68 -1.30
C MET A 45 7.28 11.51 -0.34
N ILE A 46 7.42 11.74 0.98
CA ILE A 46 7.10 10.75 2.02
C ILE A 46 5.62 10.36 1.92
N PHE A 47 4.72 11.34 1.85
CA PHE A 47 3.29 11.07 1.79
C PHE A 47 2.91 10.27 0.55
N ILE A 48 3.39 10.67 -0.63
CA ILE A 48 3.09 9.98 -1.90
C ILE A 48 3.73 8.59 -1.92
N GLY A 49 5.00 8.47 -1.53
CA GLY A 49 5.73 7.19 -1.56
C GLY A 49 5.10 6.15 -0.63
N PHE A 50 4.76 6.53 0.60
CA PHE A 50 4.07 5.62 1.52
C PHE A 50 2.66 5.29 1.04
N ASN A 51 1.90 6.26 0.51
CA ASN A 51 0.58 5.98 -0.07
C ASN A 51 0.66 4.98 -1.22
N PHE A 52 1.66 5.12 -2.11
CA PHE A 52 1.86 4.18 -3.21
C PHE A 52 2.12 2.77 -2.68
N ILE A 53 3.00 2.60 -1.70
CA ILE A 53 3.30 1.31 -1.09
C ILE A 53 2.06 0.73 -0.40
N ILE A 54 1.35 1.53 0.39
CA ILE A 54 0.13 1.13 1.10
C ILE A 54 -0.95 0.66 0.12
N GLN A 55 -1.20 1.43 -0.95
CA GLN A 55 -2.18 1.07 -1.97
C GLN A 55 -1.80 -0.21 -2.69
N ASN A 56 -0.53 -0.43 -3.01
CA ASN A 56 -0.07 -1.69 -3.63
C ASN A 56 -0.19 -2.88 -2.68
N LEU A 57 0.00 -2.69 -1.37
CA LEU A 57 -0.19 -3.75 -0.36
C LEU A 57 -1.67 -4.06 -0.09
N GLN A 58 -2.56 -3.07 -0.24
CA GLN A 58 -4.01 -3.25 -0.08
C GLN A 58 -4.68 -3.78 -1.35
N SER A 59 -4.19 -3.35 -2.52
CA SER A 59 -4.65 -3.85 -3.82
C SER A 59 -3.99 -5.20 -4.08
N THR A 60 -4.55 -6.26 -3.49
CA THR A 60 -4.08 -7.64 -3.70
C THR A 60 -4.27 -8.10 -5.15
N GLY A 61 -4.93 -7.32 -6.01
CA GLY A 61 -5.25 -7.70 -7.38
C GLY A 61 -6.03 -9.01 -7.49
N ALA A 62 -6.61 -9.46 -6.37
CA ALA A 62 -7.30 -10.72 -6.21
C ALA A 62 -8.66 -10.63 -6.90
N PHE A 63 -8.87 -11.55 -7.83
CA PHE A 63 -10.17 -11.78 -8.45
C PHE A 63 -10.67 -13.12 -7.94
N GLU A 64 -11.73 -13.09 -7.14
CA GLU A 64 -12.27 -14.26 -6.48
C GLU A 64 -13.69 -14.51 -6.98
N VAL A 65 -13.97 -15.75 -7.37
CA VAL A 65 -15.30 -16.20 -7.78
C VAL A 65 -15.82 -17.12 -6.70
N THR A 66 -16.97 -16.76 -6.14
CA THR A 66 -17.68 -17.53 -5.11
C THR A 66 -19.05 -17.90 -5.63
N ILE A 67 -19.43 -19.18 -5.50
CA ILE A 67 -20.76 -19.69 -5.87
C ILE A 67 -21.31 -20.43 -4.64
N ASN A 68 -22.52 -20.08 -4.20
CA ASN A 68 -23.16 -20.64 -2.99
C ASN A 68 -22.27 -20.60 -1.73
N GLY A 69 -21.41 -19.58 -1.60
CA GLY A 69 -20.49 -19.43 -0.48
C GLY A 69 -19.22 -20.28 -0.54
N GLN A 70 -19.03 -21.10 -1.58
CA GLN A 70 -17.77 -21.80 -1.84
C GLN A 70 -16.89 -21.03 -2.82
N LEU A 71 -15.62 -20.83 -2.46
CA LEU A 71 -14.60 -20.22 -3.32
C LEU A 71 -14.22 -21.21 -4.42
N VAL A 72 -14.64 -20.94 -5.66
CA VAL A 72 -14.38 -21.80 -6.83
C VAL A 72 -13.13 -21.38 -7.59
N HIS A 73 -12.79 -20.09 -7.58
CA HIS A 73 -11.59 -19.58 -8.25
C HIS A 73 -10.99 -18.40 -7.48
N SER A 74 -9.67 -18.37 -7.33
CA SER A 74 -8.95 -17.19 -6.88
C SER A 74 -7.78 -16.91 -7.83
N LYS A 75 -7.69 -15.68 -8.32
CA LYS A 75 -6.54 -15.21 -9.12
C LYS A 75 -5.24 -15.25 -8.31
N LEU A 76 -5.31 -15.18 -6.98
CA LEU A 76 -4.13 -15.30 -6.12
C LEU A 76 -3.52 -16.70 -6.17
N THR A 77 -4.35 -17.74 -6.29
CA THR A 77 -3.87 -19.13 -6.37
C THR A 77 -3.50 -19.54 -7.79
N THR A 78 -4.28 -19.09 -8.77
CA THR A 78 -4.12 -19.48 -10.18
C THR A 78 -3.19 -18.57 -10.98
N GLY A 79 -2.90 -17.37 -10.49
CA GLY A 79 -2.04 -16.38 -11.16
C GLY A 79 -2.66 -15.70 -12.38
N GLN A 80 -3.88 -16.08 -12.79
CA GLN A 80 -4.53 -15.59 -14.00
C GLN A 80 -6.03 -15.35 -13.79
N MET A 81 -6.60 -14.44 -14.59
CA MET A 81 -8.05 -14.23 -14.62
C MET A 81 -8.73 -15.44 -15.27
N PRO A 82 -9.87 -15.91 -14.73
CA PRO A 82 -10.63 -16.97 -15.38
C PRO A 82 -11.22 -16.46 -16.69
N THR A 83 -11.19 -17.29 -17.72
CA THR A 83 -11.85 -17.01 -19.00
C THR A 83 -13.36 -17.13 -18.85
N VAL A 84 -14.13 -16.47 -19.74
CA VAL A 84 -15.61 -16.55 -19.74
C VAL A 84 -16.11 -17.99 -19.79
N LYS A 85 -15.41 -18.86 -20.53
CA LYS A 85 -15.72 -20.29 -20.62
C LYS A 85 -15.52 -21.01 -19.27
N GLN A 86 -14.43 -20.73 -18.56
CA GLN A 86 -14.21 -21.31 -17.23
C GLN A 86 -15.27 -20.84 -16.23
N ILE A 87 -15.72 -19.59 -16.34
CA ILE A 87 -16.82 -19.07 -15.51
C ILE A 87 -18.11 -19.84 -15.79
N SER A 88 -18.48 -20.07 -17.07
CA SER A 88 -19.66 -20.87 -17.40
C SER A 88 -19.54 -22.31 -16.88
N ASP A 89 -18.35 -22.90 -16.99
CA ASP A 89 -18.08 -24.25 -16.50
C ASP A 89 -18.26 -24.33 -14.98
N PHE A 90 -17.75 -23.36 -14.21
CA PHE A 90 -17.92 -23.27 -12.75
C PHE A 90 -19.39 -23.12 -12.32
N VAL A 91 -20.18 -22.37 -13.07
CA VAL A 91 -21.61 -22.23 -12.80
C VAL A 91 -22.35 -23.54 -13.11
N SER A 92 -22.00 -24.20 -14.22
CA SER A 92 -22.64 -25.44 -14.64
C SER A 92 -22.30 -26.66 -13.80
N SER A 93 -21.17 -26.67 -13.09
CA SER A 93 -20.78 -27.79 -12.22
C SER A 93 -21.47 -27.77 -10.85
N ILE A 94 -22.13 -26.66 -10.50
CA ILE A 94 -22.79 -26.45 -9.20
C ILE A 94 -24.33 -26.46 -9.31
N VAL A 95 -24.88 -26.38 -10.53
CA VAL A 95 -26.31 -26.57 -10.85
C VAL A 95 -26.58 -28.05 -11.12
#